data_AF-A0A3B8XMU7-F1
#
_entry.id   AF-A0A3B8XMU7-F1
#
_cell.length_a   1.000
_cell.length_b   1.000
_cell.length_c   1.000
_cell.angle_alpha   90.00
_cell.angle_beta   90.00
_cell.angle_gamma   90.00
#
_symmetry.space_group_name_H-M   'P 1'
#
loop_
_entity.id
_entity.type
_entity.pdbx_description
1 polymer ?
#
loop_
_entity_poly.entity_id
_entity_poly.type
_entity_poly.pdbx_seq_one_letter_code
_entity_poly.pdbx_strand_id
1 'polypeptide(L)'
;PRPPPPTPHTRDPRGNIRGFIADGHDIAWFGVKPHEPFMPTDMARLPGGDILLLERRYSLLGGVGMQLRRIAADKIEAGAVLDGKVLVNVGQRYSIDNMEGLAVREDENGDLLIYMISDNNFNPLQRTVLLMFRLPGESGAASAEDNEVRLPQSPEADGPTNEADKSAEAVPEPS
;
A
#
# COMPACT_ATOMS: atom_id res chain seq x y z
N PRO A 1 3.00 -4.50 40.47
CA PRO A 1 3.67 -5.11 39.30
C PRO A 1 3.24 -4.43 37.99
N ARG A 2 4.17 -3.73 37.34
CA ARG A 2 3.97 -3.25 35.96
C ARG A 2 3.85 -4.50 35.06
N PRO A 3 2.86 -4.60 34.15
CA PRO A 3 2.80 -5.73 33.23
C PRO A 3 4.13 -5.82 32.46
N PRO A 4 4.61 -7.03 32.15
CA PRO A 4 5.83 -7.19 31.36
C PRO A 4 5.64 -6.45 30.02
N PRO A 5 6.70 -5.80 29.49
CA PRO A 5 6.62 -5.22 28.16
C PRO A 5 6.20 -6.32 27.18
N PRO A 6 5.24 -6.05 26.27
CA PRO A 6 4.84 -7.05 25.29
C PRO A 6 6.07 -7.43 24.45
N THR A 7 6.52 -8.68 24.56
CA THR A 7 7.37 -9.30 23.54
C THR A 7 6.63 -9.21 22.20
N PRO A 8 7.29 -8.86 21.09
CA PRO A 8 6.61 -8.60 19.82
C PRO A 8 6.15 -9.91 19.18
N HIS A 9 5.01 -10.40 19.64
CA HIS A 9 4.09 -11.11 18.78
C HIS A 9 3.23 -10.04 18.12
N THR A 10 3.16 -10.04 16.79
CA THR A 10 2.36 -9.07 16.04
C THR A 10 0.89 -9.07 16.48
N ARG A 11 0.40 -10.17 17.08
CA ARG A 11 -0.99 -10.34 17.49
C ARG A 11 -1.22 -10.38 19.01
N ASP A 12 -2.38 -9.89 19.43
CA ASP A 12 -2.94 -10.11 20.77
C ASP A 12 -3.51 -11.54 20.90
N PRO A 13 -3.86 -12.00 22.12
CA PRO A 13 -4.47 -13.33 22.31
C PRO A 13 -5.81 -13.53 21.59
N ARG A 14 -6.44 -12.46 21.10
CA ARG A 14 -7.68 -12.49 20.31
C ARG A 14 -7.41 -12.48 18.80
N GLY A 15 -6.14 -12.49 18.38
CA GLY A 15 -5.73 -12.51 16.98
C GLY A 15 -5.66 -11.13 16.31
N ASN A 16 -5.88 -10.03 17.05
CA ASN A 16 -5.77 -8.67 16.50
C ASN A 16 -4.32 -8.23 16.41
N ILE A 17 -3.97 -7.48 15.38
CA ILE A 17 -2.64 -6.88 15.25
C ILE A 17 -2.48 -5.80 16.33
N ARG A 18 -1.38 -5.81 17.08
CA ARG A 18 -1.14 -4.81 18.13
C ARG A 18 -0.62 -3.51 17.49
N GLY A 19 -1.20 -2.38 17.90
CA GLY A 19 -0.74 -1.05 17.53
C GLY A 19 -0.72 -0.11 18.73
N PHE A 20 -0.03 1.02 18.59
CA PHE A 20 -0.02 2.08 19.59
C PHE A 20 0.07 3.45 18.93
N ILE A 21 -0.43 4.47 19.62
CA ILE A 21 -0.17 5.87 19.32
C ILE A 21 0.54 6.49 20.53
N ALA A 22 1.56 7.31 20.26
CA ALA A 22 2.33 8.00 21.28
C ALA A 22 2.15 9.51 21.12
N ASP A 23 1.84 10.20 22.21
CA ASP A 23 1.79 11.66 22.30
C ASP A 23 2.63 12.13 23.50
N GLY A 24 3.81 12.68 23.23
CA GLY A 24 4.78 13.01 24.26
C GLY A 24 5.19 11.79 25.10
N HIS A 25 4.72 11.73 26.35
CA HIS A 25 4.98 10.63 27.28
C HIS A 25 3.82 9.63 27.39
N ASP A 26 2.68 9.90 26.76
CA ASP A 26 1.50 9.06 26.83
C ASP A 26 1.50 8.06 25.66
N ILE A 27 1.27 6.79 25.97
CA ILE A 27 1.16 5.71 24.99
C ILE A 27 -0.22 5.07 25.14
N ALA A 28 -1.04 5.14 24.10
CA ALA A 28 -2.30 4.44 24.02
C ALA A 28 -2.17 3.22 23.09
N TRP A 29 -2.48 2.04 23.62
CA TRP A 29 -2.46 0.78 22.88
C TRP A 29 -3.83 0.48 22.29
N PHE A 30 -3.86 -0.10 21.09
CA PHE A 30 -5.07 -0.57 20.43
C PHE A 30 -4.79 -1.88 19.66
N GLY A 31 -5.86 -2.59 19.31
CA GLY A 31 -5.81 -3.67 18.34
C GLY A 31 -6.20 -3.16 16.96
N VAL A 32 -5.71 -3.78 15.91
CA VAL A 32 -6.16 -3.60 14.53
C VAL A 32 -6.68 -4.95 14.06
N LYS A 33 -7.91 -4.97 13.56
CA LYS A 33 -8.53 -6.18 13.03
C LYS A 33 -7.76 -6.64 11.79
N PRO A 34 -7.33 -7.90 11.72
CA PRO A 34 -6.59 -8.42 10.58
C PRO A 34 -7.49 -8.55 9.35
N HIS A 35 -6.98 -8.13 8.20
CA HIS A 35 -7.55 -8.44 6.89
C HIS A 35 -6.64 -9.44 6.21
N GLU A 36 -6.83 -10.73 6.46
CA GLU A 36 -5.97 -11.76 5.85
C GLU A 36 -6.02 -11.70 4.32
N PRO A 37 -4.89 -11.94 3.62
CA PRO A 37 -3.56 -12.28 4.15
C PRO A 37 -2.64 -11.04 4.33
N PHE A 38 -3.21 -9.85 4.47
CA PHE A 38 -2.46 -8.60 4.55
C PHE A 38 -1.94 -8.32 5.96
N MET A 39 -0.74 -7.75 6.04
CA MET A 39 -0.08 -7.30 7.25
C MET A 39 0.31 -5.83 7.13
N PRO A 40 0.11 -5.00 8.18
CA PRO A 40 0.53 -3.61 8.18
C PRO A 40 2.02 -3.43 7.96
N THR A 41 2.38 -2.43 7.17
CA THR A 41 3.77 -2.01 6.94
C THR A 41 4.03 -0.59 7.36
N ASP A 42 3.08 0.31 7.13
CA ASP A 42 3.20 1.71 7.53
C ASP A 42 1.81 2.34 7.73
N MET A 43 1.77 3.51 8.37
CA MET A 43 0.55 4.29 8.56
C MET A 43 0.84 5.79 8.53
N ALA A 44 -0.09 6.56 7.97
CA ALA A 44 -0.01 8.01 7.92
C ALA A 44 -1.29 8.65 8.48
N ARG A 45 -1.14 9.72 9.27
CA ARG A 45 -2.27 10.51 9.77
C ARG A 45 -2.73 11.48 8.70
N LEU A 46 -4.03 11.52 8.45
CA LEU A 46 -4.67 12.50 7.57
C LEU A 46 -4.96 13.81 8.34
N PRO A 47 -5.10 14.96 7.65
CA PRO A 47 -5.42 16.23 8.28
C PRO A 47 -6.68 16.21 9.17
N GLY A 48 -7.70 15.44 8.77
CA GLY A 48 -8.93 15.23 9.56
C GLY A 48 -8.77 14.32 10.78
N GLY A 49 -7.58 13.80 11.05
CA GLY A 49 -7.28 12.90 12.18
C GLY A 49 -7.41 11.42 11.88
N ASP A 50 -8.02 11.06 10.75
CA ASP A 50 -8.10 9.67 10.27
C ASP A 50 -6.71 9.10 10.03
N ILE A 51 -6.60 7.77 10.04
CA ILE A 51 -5.37 7.06 9.69
C ILE A 51 -5.57 6.36 8.35
N LEU A 52 -4.59 6.52 7.47
CA LEU A 52 -4.41 5.66 6.31
C LEU A 52 -3.38 4.59 6.67
N LEU A 53 -3.81 3.33 6.62
CA LEU A 53 -3.01 2.15 6.94
C LEU A 53 -2.61 1.46 5.63
N LEU A 54 -1.31 1.30 5.42
CA LEU A 54 -0.74 0.50 4.33
C LEU A 54 -0.52 -0.92 4.83
N GLU A 55 -1.08 -1.89 4.11
CA GLU A 55 -0.94 -3.30 4.42
C GLU A 55 -0.52 -4.06 3.17
N ARG A 56 0.39 -5.02 3.31
CA ARG A 56 0.90 -5.82 2.20
C ARG A 56 0.72 -7.31 2.44
N ARG A 57 0.71 -8.06 1.35
CA ARG A 57 0.82 -9.52 1.35
C ARG A 57 1.92 -9.95 0.39
N TYR A 58 2.59 -11.03 0.74
CA TYR A 58 3.52 -11.73 -0.13
C TYR A 58 3.33 -13.24 0.04
N SER A 59 3.16 -13.95 -1.06
CA SER A 59 3.14 -15.42 -1.04
C SER A 59 3.62 -15.97 -2.38
N LEU A 60 4.23 -17.17 -2.35
CA LEU A 60 4.73 -17.83 -3.56
C LEU A 60 3.62 -18.08 -4.59
N LEU A 61 2.42 -18.45 -4.15
CA LEU A 61 1.29 -18.75 -5.03
C LEU A 61 0.41 -17.53 -5.34
N GLY A 62 0.25 -16.62 -4.38
CA GLY A 62 -0.66 -15.48 -4.48
C GLY A 62 -0.01 -14.16 -4.91
N GLY A 63 1.31 -14.15 -5.08
CA GLY A 63 2.10 -13.00 -5.50
C GLY A 63 2.14 -11.87 -4.45
N VAL A 64 2.49 -10.68 -4.93
CA VAL A 64 2.47 -9.43 -4.16
C VAL A 64 1.07 -8.81 -4.23
N GLY A 65 0.64 -8.22 -3.12
CA GLY A 65 -0.50 -7.30 -3.10
C GLY A 65 -0.40 -6.28 -1.98
N MET A 66 -1.12 -5.18 -2.13
CA MET A 66 -1.28 -4.17 -1.09
C MET A 66 -2.74 -3.74 -0.96
N GLN A 67 -3.09 -3.25 0.22
CA GLN A 67 -4.31 -2.51 0.46
C GLN A 67 -4.03 -1.22 1.24
N LEU A 68 -4.84 -0.20 0.95
CA LEU A 68 -4.92 1.01 1.76
C LEU A 68 -6.26 1.01 2.50
N ARG A 69 -6.20 1.04 3.83
CA ARG A 69 -7.37 1.05 4.70
C ARG A 69 -7.46 2.37 5.45
N ARG A 70 -8.60 3.05 5.37
CA ARG A 70 -8.90 4.27 6.12
C ARG A 70 -9.59 3.93 7.41
N ILE A 71 -8.96 4.27 8.52
CA ILE A 71 -9.48 4.14 9.88
C ILE A 71 -9.94 5.53 10.33
N ALA A 72 -11.20 5.64 10.74
CA ALA A 72 -11.79 6.92 11.15
C ALA A 72 -11.22 7.37 12.50
N ALA A 73 -10.96 8.68 12.63
CA ALA A 73 -10.36 9.30 13.81
C ALA A 73 -11.15 8.99 15.09
N ASP A 74 -12.48 8.99 14.99
CA ASP A 74 -13.41 8.76 16.09
C ASP A 74 -13.39 7.32 16.62
N LYS A 75 -12.70 6.39 15.96
CA LYS A 75 -12.49 5.01 16.41
C LYS A 75 -11.15 4.81 17.12
N ILE A 76 -10.26 5.81 17.07
CA ILE A 76 -8.91 5.69 17.60
C ILE A 76 -8.94 6.07 19.09
N GLU A 77 -9.15 5.07 19.93
CA GLU A 77 -9.14 5.20 21.38
C GLU A 77 -8.36 4.05 22.05
N ALA A 78 -7.90 4.28 23.28
CA ALA A 78 -7.15 3.28 24.02
C ALA A 78 -8.01 2.02 24.26
N GLY A 79 -7.45 0.85 23.90
CA GLY A 79 -8.10 -0.45 24.04
C GLY A 79 -9.06 -0.82 22.91
N ALA A 80 -9.32 0.08 21.95
CA ALA A 80 -10.18 -0.20 20.81
C ALA A 80 -9.59 -1.30 19.90
N VAL A 81 -10.48 -1.95 19.14
CA VAL A 81 -10.09 -2.78 18.00
C VAL A 81 -10.49 -2.01 16.74
N LEU A 82 -9.49 -1.45 16.07
CA LEU A 82 -9.64 -0.63 14.89
C LEU A 82 -9.96 -1.51 13.68
N ASP A 83 -10.95 -1.08 12.91
CA ASP A 83 -11.24 -1.56 11.56
C ASP A 83 -11.54 -0.34 10.68
N GLY A 84 -11.57 -0.52 9.36
CA GLY A 84 -11.65 0.59 8.45
C GLY A 84 -12.10 0.22 7.04
N LYS A 85 -12.44 1.26 6.28
CA LYS A 85 -12.84 1.12 4.88
C LYS A 85 -11.59 0.86 4.03
N VAL A 86 -11.59 -0.22 3.26
CA VAL A 86 -10.57 -0.45 2.23
C VAL A 86 -10.83 0.53 1.08
N LEU A 87 -9.85 1.38 0.79
CA LEU A 87 -9.90 2.37 -0.30
C LEU A 87 -9.29 1.81 -1.58
N VAL A 88 -8.18 1.07 -1.44
CA VAL A 88 -7.46 0.47 -2.56
C VAL A 88 -7.14 -0.97 -2.18
N ASN A 89 -7.32 -1.90 -3.10
CA ASN A 89 -6.84 -3.28 -3.01
C ASN A 89 -6.34 -3.69 -4.38
N VAL A 90 -5.03 -3.90 -4.50
CA VAL A 90 -4.38 -4.21 -5.77
C VAL A 90 -3.34 -5.31 -5.62
N GLY A 91 -3.12 -6.03 -6.71
CA GLY A 91 -2.15 -7.10 -6.83
C GLY A 91 -1.10 -6.82 -7.92
N GLN A 92 -0.21 -7.79 -8.13
CA GLN A 92 0.95 -7.78 -9.04
C GLN A 92 0.76 -7.25 -10.49
N ARG A 93 -0.48 -7.06 -10.96
CA ARG A 93 -0.76 -6.48 -12.29
C ARG A 93 -0.46 -4.97 -12.33
N TYR A 94 -0.53 -4.31 -11.19
CA TYR A 94 -0.18 -2.90 -11.04
C TYR A 94 1.30 -2.75 -10.69
N SER A 95 1.86 -1.56 -10.91
CA SER A 95 3.23 -1.19 -10.51
C SER A 95 3.38 -1.08 -8.99
N ILE A 96 3.06 -2.16 -8.28
CA ILE A 96 3.20 -2.32 -6.83
C ILE A 96 4.22 -3.42 -6.56
N ASP A 97 5.00 -3.24 -5.51
CA ASP A 97 6.01 -4.21 -5.07
C ASP A 97 6.00 -4.24 -3.53
N ASN A 98 7.14 -4.45 -2.87
CA ASN A 98 7.30 -4.41 -1.42
C ASN A 98 7.11 -3.00 -0.84
N MET A 99 5.88 -2.48 -0.92
CA MET A 99 5.51 -1.16 -0.41
C MET A 99 5.69 -1.12 1.12
N GLU A 100 6.63 -0.31 1.57
CA GLU A 100 7.06 -0.24 2.98
C GLU A 100 6.98 1.15 3.59
N GLY A 101 6.80 2.19 2.78
CA GLY A 101 6.60 3.55 3.27
C GLY A 101 5.34 4.19 2.73
N LEU A 102 4.67 4.96 3.59
CA LEU A 102 3.48 5.74 3.31
C LEU A 102 3.66 7.15 3.89
N ALA A 103 3.47 8.17 3.06
CA ALA A 103 3.40 9.56 3.52
C ALA A 103 2.18 10.25 2.90
N VAL A 104 1.55 11.14 3.66
CA VAL A 104 0.43 11.93 3.17
C VAL A 104 0.66 13.39 3.54
N ARG A 105 0.35 14.28 2.60
CA ARG A 105 0.24 15.72 2.86
C ARG A 105 -0.98 16.28 2.14
N GLU A 106 -1.49 17.37 2.68
CA GLU A 106 -2.46 18.22 1.98
C GLU A 106 -1.70 19.22 1.09
N ASP A 107 -2.23 19.53 -0.09
CA ASP A 107 -1.76 20.64 -0.91
C ASP A 107 -2.54 21.93 -0.62
N GLU A 108 -2.22 23.02 -1.32
CA GLU A 108 -2.87 24.33 -1.12
C GLU A 108 -4.36 24.33 -1.53
N ASN A 109 -4.81 23.34 -2.30
CA ASN A 109 -6.19 23.20 -2.75
C ASN A 109 -7.03 22.30 -1.83
N GLY A 110 -6.42 21.72 -0.79
CA GLY A 110 -7.07 20.73 0.08
C GLY A 110 -7.05 19.30 -0.49
N ASP A 111 -6.30 19.05 -1.56
CA ASP A 111 -6.14 17.70 -2.10
C ASP A 111 -5.13 16.92 -1.27
N LEU A 112 -5.40 15.63 -1.06
CA LEU A 112 -4.47 14.74 -0.39
C LEU A 112 -3.51 14.12 -1.41
N LEU A 113 -2.23 14.35 -1.19
CA LEU A 113 -1.15 13.73 -1.95
C LEU A 113 -0.58 12.57 -1.13
N ILE A 114 -0.83 11.36 -1.62
CA ILE A 114 -0.48 10.09 -0.98
C ILE A 114 0.74 9.53 -1.71
N TYR A 115 1.85 9.43 -0.99
CA TYR A 115 3.11 8.87 -1.47
C TYR A 115 3.28 7.47 -0.92
N MET A 116 3.67 6.54 -1.78
CA MET A 116 4.04 5.20 -1.37
C MET A 116 5.38 4.82 -1.99
N ILE A 117 6.27 4.22 -1.19
CA ILE A 117 7.58 3.75 -1.66
C ILE A 117 7.72 2.25 -1.45
N SER A 118 8.25 1.58 -2.46
CA SER A 118 8.74 0.20 -2.36
C SER A 118 10.23 0.18 -2.10
N ASP A 119 10.66 -0.70 -1.21
CA ASP A 119 12.06 -1.13 -1.14
C ASP A 119 12.29 -2.39 -1.99
N ASN A 120 13.52 -2.62 -2.41
CA ASN A 120 13.92 -3.81 -3.17
C ASN A 120 14.45 -4.96 -2.28
N ASN A 121 14.56 -4.75 -0.97
CA ASN A 121 15.00 -5.71 0.04
C ASN A 121 16.20 -6.59 -0.40
N PHE A 122 17.15 -6.00 -1.14
CA PHE A 122 18.33 -6.66 -1.74
C PHE A 122 18.04 -7.76 -2.76
N ASN A 123 16.81 -7.87 -3.28
CA ASN A 123 16.41 -8.81 -4.32
C ASN A 123 16.42 -8.15 -5.71
N PRO A 124 17.19 -8.66 -6.69
CA PRO A 124 17.24 -8.11 -8.04
C PRO A 124 15.91 -8.20 -8.82
N LEU A 125 14.93 -8.97 -8.34
CA LEU A 125 13.59 -9.04 -8.92
C LEU A 125 12.61 -7.98 -8.36
N GLN A 126 12.96 -7.30 -7.27
CA GLN A 126 12.13 -6.25 -6.67
C GLN A 126 12.58 -4.87 -7.15
N ARG A 127 11.63 -3.96 -7.35
CA ARG A 127 11.86 -2.62 -7.87
C ARG A 127 11.71 -1.58 -6.77
N THR A 128 12.66 -0.65 -6.69
CA THR A 128 12.46 0.60 -5.95
C THR A 128 11.53 1.50 -6.76
N VAL A 129 10.29 1.68 -6.30
CA VAL A 129 9.28 2.51 -6.97
C VAL A 129 8.76 3.55 -5.97
N LEU A 130 8.61 4.79 -6.42
CA LEU A 130 7.88 5.83 -5.72
C LEU A 130 6.60 6.15 -6.50
N LEU A 131 5.44 5.93 -5.88
CA LEU A 131 4.13 6.26 -6.42
C LEU A 131 3.56 7.48 -5.70
N MET A 132 2.87 8.33 -6.44
CA MET A 132 2.11 9.45 -5.88
C MET A 132 0.69 9.42 -6.45
N PHE A 133 -0.29 9.46 -5.55
CA PHE A 133 -1.71 9.54 -5.87
C PHE A 133 -2.28 10.83 -5.33
N ARG A 134 -3.16 11.46 -6.11
CA ARG A 134 -3.96 12.60 -5.67
C ARG A 134 -5.37 12.12 -5.36
N LEU A 135 -5.83 12.37 -4.14
CA LEU A 135 -7.22 12.22 -3.74
C LEU A 135 -7.80 13.63 -3.63
N PRO A 136 -8.71 14.05 -4.54
CA PRO A 136 -9.28 15.37 -4.50
C PRO A 136 -10.00 15.64 -3.17
N GLY A 137 -9.84 16.84 -2.64
CA GLY A 137 -10.67 17.31 -1.53
C GLY A 137 -12.14 17.43 -1.96
N GLU A 138 -13.06 17.62 -1.01
CA GLU A 138 -14.50 17.75 -1.27
C GLU A 138 -14.81 18.84 -2.33
N SER A 139 -14.01 19.91 -2.39
CA SER A 139 -14.11 20.97 -3.41
C SER A 139 -13.61 20.55 -4.81
N GLY A 140 -12.72 19.56 -4.90
CA GLY A 140 -12.16 19.04 -6.14
C GLY A 140 -12.86 17.78 -6.67
N ALA A 141 -13.60 17.05 -5.82
CA ALA A 141 -14.28 15.80 -6.17
C ALA A 141 -15.33 15.99 -7.28
N ALA A 142 -16.01 17.14 -7.32
CA ALA A 142 -16.98 17.47 -8.37
C ALA A 142 -16.37 17.55 -9.79
N SER A 143 -15.04 17.59 -9.92
CA SER A 143 -14.33 17.60 -11.21
C SER A 143 -13.74 16.24 -11.60
N ALA A 144 -13.77 15.25 -10.70
CA ALA A 144 -13.10 13.96 -10.90
C ALA A 144 -14.05 12.84 -11.37
N GLU A 145 -15.37 13.05 -11.31
CA GLU A 145 -16.38 12.02 -11.65
C GLU A 145 -16.32 11.55 -13.12
N ASP A 146 -15.65 12.32 -14.01
CA ASP A 146 -15.48 11.99 -15.44
C ASP A 146 -14.10 11.38 -15.79
N ASN A 147 -13.20 11.17 -14.83
CA ASN A 147 -11.87 10.60 -15.08
C ASN A 147 -11.72 9.22 -14.47
N GLU A 148 -11.68 8.18 -15.32
CA GLU A 148 -11.37 6.82 -14.92
C GLU A 148 -9.98 6.78 -14.25
N VAL A 149 -9.94 6.49 -12.93
CA VAL A 149 -8.69 6.40 -12.17
C VAL A 149 -7.92 5.16 -12.62
N ARG A 150 -6.98 5.33 -13.56
CA ARG A 150 -6.13 4.25 -14.04
C ARG A 150 -4.82 4.22 -13.26
N LEU A 151 -4.65 3.21 -12.42
CA LEU A 151 -3.38 2.95 -11.75
C LEU A 151 -2.32 2.50 -12.79
N PRO A 152 -1.06 2.94 -12.67
CA PRO A 152 0.00 2.52 -13.59
C PRO A 152 0.16 0.99 -13.55
N GLN A 153 0.07 0.37 -14.73
CA GLN A 153 0.34 -1.06 -14.91
C GLN A 153 1.85 -1.30 -14.84
N SER A 154 2.26 -2.51 -14.49
CA SER A 154 3.67 -2.91 -14.62
C SER A 154 4.05 -2.94 -16.11
N PRO A 155 5.25 -2.46 -16.51
CA PRO A 155 5.65 -2.40 -17.92
C PRO A 155 5.80 -3.77 -18.61
N GLU A 156 5.82 -4.87 -17.86
CA GLU A 156 5.81 -6.24 -18.43
C GLU A 156 4.40 -6.73 -18.81
N ALA A 157 3.34 -5.97 -18.50
CA ALA A 157 1.97 -6.33 -18.89
C ALA A 157 1.68 -6.06 -20.38
N ASP A 158 2.51 -5.26 -21.04
CA ASP A 158 2.54 -5.12 -22.49
C ASP A 158 3.45 -6.21 -23.05
N GLY A 159 2.88 -7.41 -23.26
CA GLY A 159 3.56 -8.45 -24.02
C GLY A 159 4.01 -7.90 -25.38
N PRO A 160 5.09 -8.44 -25.97
CA PRO A 160 5.57 -7.93 -27.25
C PRO A 160 4.46 -8.03 -28.28
N THR A 161 4.07 -6.89 -28.85
CA THR A 161 3.35 -6.86 -30.11
C THR A 161 4.23 -7.58 -31.13
N ASN A 162 3.79 -8.78 -31.54
CA ASN A 162 4.37 -9.52 -32.64
C ASN A 162 4.21 -8.69 -33.93
N GLU A 163 5.12 -7.75 -34.17
CA GLU A 163 5.46 -7.35 -35.52
C GLU A 163 6.58 -8.27 -35.99
N ALA A 164 6.22 -9.11 -36.95
CA ALA A 164 7.08 -10.07 -37.59
C ALA A 164 8.30 -9.39 -38.22
N ASP A 165 9.49 -9.66 -37.70
CA ASP A 165 10.72 -9.43 -38.44
C ASP A 165 11.07 -10.69 -39.23
N LYS A 166 10.76 -10.64 -40.53
CA LYS A 166 11.18 -11.64 -41.51
C LYS A 166 12.69 -11.51 -41.72
N SER A 167 13.47 -12.28 -40.96
CA SER A 167 14.86 -12.53 -41.33
C SER A 167 14.93 -13.69 -42.32
N ALA A 168 15.35 -13.35 -43.54
CA ALA A 168 15.52 -14.24 -44.68
C ALA A 168 16.60 -15.31 -44.42
N GLU A 169 16.30 -16.53 -44.86
CA GLU A 169 17.17 -17.69 -44.89
C GLU A 169 18.27 -17.48 -45.95
N ALA A 170 19.53 -17.41 -45.52
CA ALA A 170 20.68 -17.38 -46.42
C ALA A 170 21.14 -18.81 -46.73
N VAL A 171 20.99 -19.19 -47.99
CA VAL A 171 21.49 -20.43 -48.60
C VAL A 171 23.03 -20.43 -48.60
N PRO A 172 23.72 -21.54 -48.27
CA PRO A 172 25.16 -21.64 -48.48
C PRO A 172 25.48 -22.05 -49.93
N GLU A 173 26.39 -21.33 -50.58
CA GLU A 173 26.98 -21.75 -51.87
C GLU A 173 28.19 -22.68 -51.65
N PRO A 174 28.44 -23.63 -52.57
CA PRO A 174 29.47 -24.66 -52.42
C PRO A 174 30.86 -24.21 -52.91
N SER A 175 31.90 -24.84 -52.37
CA SER A 175 33.23 -24.98 -52.98
C SER A 175 33.81 -26.35 -52.68
#